data_AF-A0A2U3E7Z0-F1
#
_entry.id   AF-A0A2U3E7Z0-F1
#
_cell.length_a   1.000
_cell.length_b   1.000
_cell.length_c   1.000
_cell.angle_alpha   90.00
_cell.angle_beta   90.00
_cell.angle_gamma   90.00
#
_symmetry.space_group_name_H-M   'P 1'
#
loop_
_entity.id
_entity.type
_entity.pdbx_description
1 polymer ?
#
loop_
_entity_poly.entity_id
_entity_poly.type
_entity_poly.pdbx_seq_one_letter_code
_entity_poly.pdbx_strand_id
1 'polypeptide(L)'
;MGGGGKIPYPKHVWSPAGGWYAQPANWRANTLVAGAVLVGMVAVTWKFSAERETWARKPESWEWHPSRYWSKQLIEWDKEDRLKAESSKAAKE
;
A
#
# COMPACT_ATOMS: atom_id res chain seq x y z
N MET A 1 -15.80 -17.72 22.36
CA MET A 1 -16.04 -18.74 21.32
C MET A 1 -15.41 -20.04 21.78
N GLY A 2 -16.23 -21.00 22.23
CA GLY A 2 -15.76 -22.29 22.72
C GLY A 2 -15.51 -23.23 21.55
N GLY A 3 -14.25 -23.52 21.24
CA GLY A 3 -13.91 -24.61 20.35
C GLY A 3 -14.31 -25.92 21.03
N GLY A 4 -15.20 -26.70 20.41
CA GLY A 4 -15.49 -28.06 20.85
C GLY A 4 -14.20 -28.89 20.96
N GLY A 5 -14.26 -29.99 21.72
CA GLY A 5 -13.10 -30.85 21.98
C GLY A 5 -12.35 -31.23 20.71
N LYS A 6 -11.01 -31.20 20.76
CA LYS A 6 -10.17 -31.57 19.62
C LYS A 6 -10.28 -33.08 19.35
N ILE A 7 -10.70 -33.45 18.14
CA ILE A 7 -10.72 -34.85 17.69
C ILE A 7 -9.27 -35.35 17.58
N PRO A 8 -8.94 -36.60 17.95
CA PRO A 8 -7.60 -37.16 17.74
C PRO A 8 -7.16 -37.09 16.28
N TYR A 9 -5.89 -36.74 16.04
CA TYR A 9 -5.29 -36.60 14.72
C TYR A 9 -3.82 -37.05 14.74
N PRO A 10 -3.27 -37.53 13.61
CA PRO A 10 -1.88 -37.96 13.54
C PRO A 10 -0.92 -36.77 13.75
N LYS A 11 -0.02 -36.89 14.72
CA LYS A 11 0.92 -35.80 15.09
C LYS A 11 2.16 -35.72 14.21
N HIS A 12 2.47 -36.79 13.48
CA HIS A 12 3.65 -36.91 12.64
C HIS A 12 3.43 -36.42 11.21
N VAL A 13 2.20 -36.11 10.82
CA VAL A 13 1.88 -35.60 9.49
C VAL A 13 2.17 -34.11 9.44
N TRP A 14 2.95 -33.70 8.45
CA TRP A 14 3.28 -32.30 8.19
C TRP A 14 2.70 -31.84 6.85
N SER A 15 2.22 -30.61 6.80
CA SER A 15 1.81 -29.93 5.57
C SER A 15 2.21 -28.44 5.66
N PRO A 16 2.57 -27.81 4.53
CA PRO A 16 3.00 -26.42 4.51
C PRO A 16 1.93 -25.43 4.97
N ALA A 17 0.64 -25.77 4.80
CA ALA A 17 -0.46 -24.94 5.28
C ALA A 17 -0.78 -25.14 6.76
N GLY A 18 -0.07 -26.05 7.44
CA GLY A 18 -0.37 -26.51 8.79
C GLY A 18 -1.12 -27.84 8.81
N GLY A 19 -1.95 -28.06 9.82
CA GLY A 19 -2.69 -29.30 10.01
C GLY A 19 -3.88 -29.10 10.94
N TRP A 20 -4.32 -30.16 11.60
CA TRP A 20 -5.46 -30.09 12.50
C TRP A 20 -5.20 -29.16 13.70
N TYR A 21 -6.05 -28.13 13.83
CA TYR A 21 -6.04 -27.16 14.94
C TYR A 21 -4.67 -26.50 15.17
N ALA A 22 -3.98 -26.13 14.09
CA ALA A 22 -2.66 -25.49 14.17
C ALA A 22 -2.74 -24.17 14.95
N GLN A 23 -2.09 -24.14 16.12
CA GLN A 23 -1.96 -22.95 16.95
C GLN A 23 -0.55 -22.92 17.55
N PRO A 24 0.48 -22.60 16.74
CA PRO A 24 1.85 -22.54 17.24
C PRO A 24 1.98 -21.42 18.27
N ALA A 25 2.83 -21.62 19.28
CA ALA A 25 3.04 -20.64 20.35
C ALA A 25 3.52 -19.27 19.80
N ASN A 26 4.28 -19.29 18.69
CA ASN A 26 4.91 -18.10 18.11
C ASN A 26 4.10 -17.46 16.97
N TRP A 27 2.80 -17.75 16.84
CA TRP A 27 2.00 -17.25 15.72
C TRP A 27 2.06 -15.73 15.53
N ARG A 28 2.11 -14.96 16.63
CA ARG A 28 2.18 -13.48 16.59
C ARG A 28 3.46 -12.98 15.93
N ALA A 29 4.60 -13.53 16.35
CA ALA A 29 5.90 -13.15 15.80
C ALA A 29 6.00 -13.55 14.32
N ASN A 30 5.55 -14.76 13.96
CA ASN A 30 5.57 -15.22 12.57
C ASN A 30 4.68 -14.35 11.68
N THR A 31 3.49 -13.96 12.14
CA THR A 31 2.60 -13.04 11.41
C THR A 31 3.22 -11.65 11.27
N LEU A 32 3.91 -11.16 12.29
CA LEU A 32 4.61 -9.87 12.23
C LEU A 32 5.72 -9.90 11.18
N VAL A 33 6.52 -10.97 11.15
CA VAL A 33 7.58 -11.15 10.15
C VAL A 33 6.99 -11.22 8.74
N ALA A 34 5.94 -12.02 8.54
CA ALA A 34 5.26 -12.13 7.25
C ALA A 34 4.69 -10.76 6.80
N GLY A 35 4.05 -10.04 7.71
CA GLY A 35 3.53 -8.69 7.45
C GLY A 35 4.63 -7.69 7.08
N ALA A 36 5.75 -7.71 7.80
CA ALA A 36 6.89 -6.83 7.52
C ALA A 36 7.48 -7.08 6.13
N VAL A 37 7.63 -8.35 5.72
CA VAL A 37 8.09 -8.71 4.37
C VAL A 37 7.12 -8.21 3.31
N LEU A 38 5.82 -8.42 3.49
CA LEU A 38 4.80 -7.95 2.55
C LEU A 38 4.81 -6.42 2.41
N VAL A 39 4.86 -5.69 3.52
CA VAL A 39 4.95 -4.22 3.53
C VAL A 39 6.22 -3.76 2.80
N GLY A 40 7.36 -4.41 3.03
CA GLY A 40 8.61 -4.12 2.33
C GLY A 40 8.48 -4.29 0.81
N MET A 41 7.91 -5.42 0.36
CA MET A 41 7.68 -5.67 -1.06
C MET A 41 6.76 -4.62 -1.71
N VAL A 42 5.66 -4.28 -1.03
CA VAL A 42 4.71 -3.27 -1.51
C VAL A 42 5.38 -1.90 -1.59
N ALA A 43 6.13 -1.49 -0.57
CA ALA A 43 6.81 -0.20 -0.54
C ALA A 43 7.82 -0.04 -1.69
N VAL A 44 8.64 -1.07 -1.93
CA VAL A 44 9.63 -1.06 -3.02
C VAL A 44 8.94 -1.00 -4.38
N THR A 45 7.92 -1.86 -4.59
CA THR A 45 7.20 -1.94 -5.87
C THR A 45 6.43 -0.65 -6.14
N TRP A 46 5.76 -0.08 -5.13
CA TRP A 46 5.08 1.21 -5.23
C TRP A 46 6.07 2.30 -5.61
N LYS A 47 7.17 2.47 -4.85
CA LYS A 47 8.17 3.50 -5.14
C LYS A 47 8.70 3.37 -6.57
N PHE A 48 9.04 2.16 -7.00
CA PHE A 48 9.52 1.89 -8.36
C PHE A 48 8.49 2.28 -9.43
N SER A 49 7.21 1.96 -9.20
CA SER A 49 6.10 2.29 -10.10
C SER A 49 5.82 3.79 -10.14
N ALA A 50 5.72 4.45 -8.98
CA ALA A 50 5.42 5.88 -8.86
C ALA A 50 6.49 6.75 -9.54
N GLU A 51 7.75 6.33 -9.52
CA GLU A 51 8.84 7.03 -10.22
C GLU A 51 8.77 6.92 -11.75
N ARG A 52 8.05 5.92 -12.27
CA ARG A 52 7.90 5.64 -13.71
C ARG A 52 6.52 6.01 -14.24
N GLU A 53 5.63 6.47 -13.36
CA GLU A 53 4.30 6.90 -13.74
C GLU A 53 4.42 8.14 -14.64
N THR A 54 3.89 8.04 -15.86
CA THR A 54 3.83 9.15 -16.82
C THR A 54 2.40 9.35 -17.31
N TRP A 55 1.99 10.60 -17.42
CA TRP A 55 0.68 11.07 -17.81
C TRP A 55 0.73 11.64 -19.23
N ALA A 56 -0.17 11.17 -20.09
CA ALA A 56 -0.24 11.62 -21.48
C ALA A 56 -0.69 13.08 -21.61
N ARG A 57 -1.54 13.54 -20.69
CA ARG A 57 -2.01 14.93 -20.60
C ARG A 57 -2.17 15.34 -19.14
N LYS A 58 -2.16 16.65 -18.90
CA LYS A 58 -2.55 17.22 -17.62
C LYS A 58 -4.05 17.01 -17.39
N PRO A 59 -4.48 16.47 -16.23
CA PRO A 59 -5.90 16.30 -15.93
C PRO A 59 -6.58 17.66 -15.75
N GLU A 60 -7.88 17.70 -16.00
CA GLU A 60 -8.69 18.91 -15.80
C GLU A 60 -8.78 19.26 -14.30
N SER A 61 -9.03 20.54 -13.98
CA SER A 61 -9.03 21.02 -12.59
C SER A 61 -10.11 20.39 -11.69
N TRP A 62 -11.18 19.88 -12.28
CA TRP A 62 -12.27 19.20 -11.57
C TRP A 62 -12.04 17.68 -11.41
N GLU A 63 -11.06 17.10 -12.11
CA GLU A 63 -10.75 15.67 -12.05
C GLU A 63 -9.81 15.36 -10.88
N TRP A 64 -10.31 14.55 -9.95
CA TRP A 64 -9.51 14.06 -8.83
C TRP A 64 -8.98 12.65 -9.09
N HIS A 65 -7.68 12.45 -8.82
CA HIS A 65 -7.00 11.16 -8.95
C HIS A 65 -6.22 10.84 -7.68
N PRO A 66 -6.25 9.59 -7.18
CA PRO A 66 -5.46 9.19 -6.02
C PRO A 66 -3.95 9.40 -6.21
N SER A 67 -3.43 9.20 -7.44
CA SER A 67 -2.00 9.30 -7.67
C SER A 67 -1.43 10.71 -7.59
N ARG A 68 -2.28 11.74 -7.43
CA ARG A 68 -1.83 13.10 -7.08
C ARG A 68 -0.97 13.14 -5.81
N TYR A 69 -1.09 12.16 -4.91
CA TYR A 69 -0.26 12.10 -3.70
C TYR A 69 1.17 11.59 -3.93
N TRP A 70 1.46 10.89 -5.02
CA TRP A 70 2.78 10.25 -5.24
C TRP A 70 3.35 10.40 -6.65
N SER A 71 2.52 10.68 -7.66
CA SER A 71 2.96 10.89 -9.05
C SER A 71 3.70 12.22 -9.16
N LYS A 72 4.95 12.16 -9.60
CA LYS A 72 5.82 13.35 -9.71
C LYS A 72 5.23 14.42 -10.63
N GLN A 73 4.73 14.01 -11.80
CA GLN A 73 4.17 14.92 -12.79
C GLN A 73 2.92 15.65 -12.28
N LEU A 74 2.02 14.94 -11.60
CA LEU A 74 0.82 15.55 -11.03
C LEU A 74 1.18 16.55 -9.92
N ILE A 75 2.11 16.20 -9.05
CA ILE A 75 2.57 17.07 -7.96
C ILE A 75 3.23 18.35 -8.52
N GLU A 76 4.04 18.23 -9.58
CA GLU A 76 4.68 19.36 -10.24
C GLU A 76 3.65 20.28 -10.90
N TRP A 77 2.71 19.72 -11.66
CA TRP A 77 1.62 20.48 -12.27
C TRP A 77 0.74 21.20 -11.25
N ASP A 78 0.45 20.58 -10.10
CA ASP A 78 -0.34 21.20 -9.03
C ASP A 78 0.42 22.35 -8.35
N LYS A 79 1.76 22.24 -8.23
CA LYS A 79 2.62 23.34 -7.75
C LYS A 79 2.63 24.50 -8.73
N GLU A 80 2.78 24.23 -10.01
CA GLU A 80 2.77 25.26 -11.07
C GLU A 80 1.45 26.02 -11.10
N ASP A 81 0.31 25.34 -10.98
CA ASP A 81 -1.00 26.00 -10.96
C ASP A 81 -1.17 26.90 -9.74
N ARG A 82 -0.67 26.46 -8.58
CA ARG A 82 -0.69 27.28 -7.36
C ARG A 82 0.13 28.56 -7.54
N LEU A 83 1.36 28.44 -8.06
CA LEU A 83 2.24 29.59 -8.31
C LEU A 83 1.63 30.56 -9.35
N LYS A 84 1.01 30.02 -10.42
CA LYS A 84 0.29 30.84 -11.41
C LYS A 84 -0.88 31.58 -10.77
N ALA A 85 -1.68 30.91 -9.95
CA ALA A 85 -2.79 31.54 -9.24
C ALA A 85 -2.30 32.68 -8.34
N GLU A 86 -1.24 32.46 -7.56
CA GLU A 86 -0.63 33.46 -6.68
C GLU A 86 -0.09 34.67 -7.47
N SER A 87 0.66 34.44 -8.55
CA SER A 87 1.17 35.51 -9.39
C SER A 87 0.06 36.34 -10.05
N SER A 88 -1.02 35.68 -10.50
CA SER A 88 -2.17 36.36 -11.10
C SER A 88 -2.96 37.19 -10.10
N LYS A 89 -2.94 36.78 -8.82
CA LYS A 89 -3.57 37.53 -7.73
C LYS A 89 -2.72 38.76 -7.39
N ALA A 90 -1.40 38.59 -7.26
CA ALA A 90 -0.48 39.69 -6.98
C ALA A 90 -0.45 40.74 -8.10
N ALA A 91 -0.63 40.34 -9.36
CA ALA A 91 -0.70 41.28 -10.49
C ALA A 91 -2.03 42.06 -10.58
N LYS A 92 -3.06 41.63 -9.83
CA LYS A 92 -4.37 42.31 -9.76
C LYS A 92 -4.51 43.20 -8.53
N GLU A 93 -3.62 43.06 -7.56
CA GLU A 93 -3.47 43.93 -6.38
C GLU A 93 -2.58 45.14 -6.72
#